data_AF-A0A534ZR05-F1
#
_entry.id   AF-A0A534ZR05-F1
#
_cell.length_a   1.000
_cell.length_b   1.000
_cell.length_c   1.000
_cell.angle_alpha   90.00
_cell.angle_beta   90.00
_cell.angle_gamma   90.00
#
_symmetry.space_group_name_H-M   'P 1'
#
loop_
_entity.id
_entity.type
_entity.pdbx_description
1 polymer ?
#
loop_
_entity_poly.entity_id
_entity_poly.type
_entity_poly.pdbx_seq_one_letter_code
_entity_poly.pdbx_strand_id
1 'polypeptide(L)'
;MRRTGFCSLLALAALPARLVFATVASDLCPATADPCVVSSAKAVAPGSTLDLGSRALDVRAGGSLSVSSGLMTILAGSVRVESGGALLGSSPQATGASIKVMTSGDIRVETGANGAGTIDVSADLNPGEIDLLAHGNVVLAGSINTSANNAQGDGGVVNVSADRNVSVTGPIAAGAGLAGLGGEITVRAGGTLTTSAIVRADGGDGGDVELDALGGDITTGADVNASAGG
;
A
#
# COMPACT_ATOMS: atom_id res chain seq x y z
N MET A 1 28.15 -54.93 -41.31
CA MET A 1 27.96 -53.49 -41.04
C MET A 1 26.74 -53.32 -40.16
N ARG A 2 26.91 -53.00 -38.87
CA ARG A 2 25.81 -52.57 -37.98
C ARG A 2 26.42 -51.72 -36.86
N ARG A 3 26.27 -50.40 -36.98
CA ARG A 3 26.59 -49.42 -35.93
C ARG A 3 25.32 -49.20 -35.11
N THR A 4 25.31 -49.63 -33.86
CA THR A 4 24.27 -49.30 -32.89
C THR A 4 24.66 -48.01 -32.18
N GLY A 5 23.96 -46.92 -32.48
CA GLY A 5 24.11 -45.62 -31.83
C GLY A 5 23.41 -45.60 -30.47
N PHE A 6 24.16 -45.30 -29.42
CA PHE A 6 23.63 -45.00 -28.08
C PHE A 6 23.09 -43.57 -28.08
N CYS A 7 21.78 -43.42 -27.97
CA CYS A 7 21.12 -42.13 -27.80
C CYS A 7 21.03 -41.86 -26.29
N SER A 8 22.00 -41.12 -25.74
CA SER A 8 21.98 -40.68 -24.34
C SER A 8 20.94 -39.57 -24.16
N LEU A 9 19.85 -39.87 -23.45
CA LEU A 9 18.95 -38.85 -22.90
C LEU A 9 19.66 -38.12 -21.76
N LEU A 10 19.93 -36.82 -21.93
CA LEU A 10 20.22 -35.92 -20.82
C LEU A 10 18.90 -35.53 -20.15
N ALA A 11 18.67 -36.00 -18.92
CA ALA A 11 17.59 -35.53 -18.06
C ALA A 11 18.04 -34.21 -17.39
N LEU A 12 17.48 -33.09 -17.81
CA LEU A 12 17.69 -31.78 -17.20
C LEU A 12 16.86 -31.69 -15.91
N ALA A 13 17.48 -31.83 -14.75
CA ALA A 13 16.82 -31.65 -13.46
C ALA A 13 16.57 -30.15 -13.22
N ALA A 14 15.33 -29.70 -13.40
CA ALA A 14 14.91 -28.35 -13.01
C ALA A 14 14.82 -28.26 -11.48
N LEU A 15 15.79 -27.60 -10.84
CA LEU A 15 15.68 -27.25 -9.43
C LEU A 15 14.58 -26.21 -9.24
N PRO A 16 13.72 -26.34 -8.21
CA PRO A 16 12.72 -25.32 -7.92
C PRO A 16 13.40 -24.01 -7.53
N ALA A 17 13.09 -22.93 -8.25
CA ALA A 17 13.52 -21.59 -7.88
C ALA A 17 12.92 -21.25 -6.51
N ARG A 18 13.78 -21.04 -5.50
CA ARG A 18 13.34 -20.52 -4.21
C ARG A 18 12.85 -19.10 -4.42
N LEU A 19 11.60 -18.82 -4.05
CA LEU A 19 11.13 -17.45 -3.90
C LEU A 19 11.99 -16.78 -2.82
N VAL A 20 12.84 -15.85 -3.24
CA VAL A 20 13.61 -15.02 -2.32
C VAL A 20 12.69 -13.87 -1.93
N PHE A 21 12.16 -13.96 -0.71
CA PHE A 21 11.40 -12.88 -0.11
C PHE A 21 12.38 -11.86 0.48
N ALA A 22 12.12 -10.59 0.25
CA ALA A 22 12.80 -9.51 0.96
C ALA A 22 12.37 -9.55 2.43
N THR A 23 13.36 -9.54 3.31
CA THR A 23 13.18 -9.47 4.76
C THR A 23 13.82 -8.22 5.35
N VAL A 24 14.76 -7.62 4.62
CA VAL A 24 15.49 -6.40 4.98
C VAL A 24 15.66 -5.47 3.78
N ALA A 25 15.97 -4.19 4.02
CA ALA A 25 16.11 -3.20 2.95
C ALA A 25 17.21 -3.52 1.92
N SER A 26 18.28 -4.22 2.33
CA SER A 26 19.35 -4.62 1.40
C SER A 26 18.91 -5.64 0.35
N ASP A 27 17.76 -6.29 0.55
CA ASP A 27 17.17 -7.21 -0.43
C ASP A 27 16.48 -6.44 -1.59
N LEU A 28 16.21 -5.16 -1.38
CA LEU A 28 15.59 -4.26 -2.36
C LEU A 28 16.63 -3.57 -3.23
N CYS A 29 17.66 -3.02 -2.59
CA CYS A 29 18.68 -2.18 -3.22
C CYS A 29 20.00 -2.26 -2.43
N PRO A 30 21.14 -1.81 -3.01
CA PRO A 30 22.39 -1.70 -2.27
C PRO A 30 22.25 -0.88 -0.98
N ALA A 31 22.99 -1.25 0.07
CA ALA A 31 22.88 -0.62 1.39
C ALA A 31 23.21 0.89 1.42
N THR A 32 23.95 1.38 0.42
CA THR A 32 24.33 2.79 0.29
C THR A 32 23.53 3.55 -0.77
N ALA A 33 22.61 2.89 -1.48
CA ALA A 33 21.78 3.55 -2.50
C ALA A 33 20.75 4.46 -1.84
N ASP A 34 20.73 5.74 -2.25
CA ASP A 34 19.79 6.77 -1.80
C ASP A 34 19.42 7.67 -3.00
N PRO A 35 18.21 7.55 -3.58
CA PRO A 35 17.13 6.69 -3.12
C PRO A 35 17.42 5.20 -3.35
N CYS A 36 16.84 4.37 -2.49
CA CYS A 36 16.64 2.95 -2.72
C CYS A 36 15.54 2.78 -3.78
N VAL A 37 15.92 2.41 -4.99
CA VAL A 37 14.99 2.32 -6.12
C VAL A 37 14.47 0.89 -6.29
N VAL A 38 13.15 0.72 -6.31
CA VAL A 38 12.45 -0.52 -6.65
C VAL A 38 11.75 -0.32 -7.99
N SER A 39 12.25 -0.97 -9.04
CA SER A 39 11.71 -0.88 -10.41
C SER A 39 11.18 -2.20 -10.96
N SER A 40 11.08 -3.22 -10.11
CA SER A 40 10.48 -4.51 -10.42
C SER A 40 9.69 -5.02 -9.22
N ALA A 41 8.79 -5.98 -9.44
CA ALA A 41 8.09 -6.63 -8.34
C ALA A 41 9.06 -7.34 -7.38
N LYS A 42 8.84 -7.17 -6.07
CA LYS A 42 9.56 -7.81 -4.98
C LYS A 42 8.54 -8.33 -3.96
N ALA A 43 8.60 -9.63 -3.69
CA ALA A 43 7.83 -10.21 -2.61
C ALA A 43 8.54 -9.95 -1.27
N VAL A 44 7.81 -9.50 -0.26
CA VAL A 44 8.27 -9.23 1.09
C VAL A 44 7.71 -10.32 2.00
N ALA A 45 8.55 -10.89 2.87
CA ALA A 45 8.08 -11.92 3.78
C ALA A 45 7.12 -11.32 4.82
N PRO A 46 6.02 -12.02 5.17
CA PRO A 46 5.12 -11.59 6.24
C PRO A 46 5.86 -11.23 7.53
N GLY A 47 5.52 -10.08 8.13
CA GLY A 47 6.13 -9.58 9.37
C GLY A 47 7.48 -8.88 9.21
N SER A 48 7.95 -8.67 7.98
CA SER A 48 9.26 -8.03 7.74
C SER A 48 9.24 -6.53 8.00
N THR A 49 10.37 -6.03 8.47
CA THR A 49 10.66 -4.60 8.58
C THR A 49 11.77 -4.23 7.62
N LEU A 50 11.42 -3.43 6.61
CA LEU A 50 12.34 -2.86 5.63
C LEU A 50 12.85 -1.53 6.18
N ASP A 51 13.97 -1.58 6.91
CA ASP A 51 14.59 -0.39 7.49
C ASP A 51 15.64 0.22 6.55
N LEU A 52 15.30 1.36 5.97
CA LEU A 52 16.16 2.16 5.11
C LEU A 52 16.93 3.25 5.89
N GLY A 53 16.65 3.43 7.18
CA GLY A 53 17.18 4.52 7.99
C GLY A 53 16.75 5.88 7.43
N SER A 54 17.72 6.77 7.17
CA SER A 54 17.47 8.10 6.60
C SER A 54 17.32 8.12 5.07
N ARG A 55 17.46 6.97 4.39
CA ARG A 55 17.45 6.90 2.92
C ARG A 55 16.03 6.99 2.39
N ALA A 56 15.87 7.58 1.21
CA ALA A 56 14.60 7.58 0.50
C ALA A 56 14.30 6.21 -0.12
N LEU A 57 13.02 5.83 -0.19
CA LEU A 57 12.52 4.69 -0.96
C LEU A 57 11.69 5.20 -2.13
N ASP A 58 12.09 4.85 -3.35
CA ASP A 58 11.37 5.14 -4.58
C ASP A 58 10.84 3.85 -5.21
N VAL A 59 9.53 3.65 -5.17
CA VAL A 59 8.86 2.56 -5.91
C VAL A 59 8.42 3.11 -7.25
N ARG A 60 9.18 2.79 -8.30
CA ARG A 60 9.00 3.32 -9.65
C ARG A 60 7.86 2.64 -10.40
N ALA A 61 7.50 3.19 -11.54
CA ALA A 61 6.60 2.56 -12.50
C ALA A 61 7.02 1.10 -12.78
N GLY A 62 6.09 0.15 -12.59
CA GLY A 62 6.34 -1.30 -12.74
C GLY A 62 7.08 -1.96 -11.57
N GLY A 63 7.55 -1.18 -10.59
CA GLY A 63 8.05 -1.65 -9.31
C GLY A 63 6.91 -1.94 -8.34
N SER A 64 7.05 -2.99 -7.53
CA SER A 64 6.11 -3.24 -6.45
C SER A 64 6.75 -3.94 -5.26
N LEU A 65 6.26 -3.64 -4.07
CA LEU A 65 6.54 -4.39 -2.84
C LEU A 65 5.26 -5.10 -2.42
N SER A 66 5.25 -6.43 -2.42
CA SER A 66 4.05 -7.21 -2.11
C SER A 66 4.24 -8.12 -0.90
N VAL A 67 3.34 -8.05 0.07
CA VAL A 67 3.26 -8.95 1.22
C VAL A 67 1.95 -9.74 1.14
N SER A 68 2.00 -11.06 1.33
CA SER A 68 0.83 -11.93 1.12
C SER A 68 -0.11 -12.02 2.33
N SER A 69 0.41 -11.74 3.52
CA SER A 69 -0.31 -11.82 4.79
C SER A 69 0.50 -11.13 5.90
N GLY A 70 -0.13 -10.89 7.06
CA GLY A 70 0.55 -10.24 8.18
C GLY A 70 0.86 -8.78 7.88
N LEU A 71 1.98 -8.27 8.36
CA LEU A 71 2.37 -6.86 8.24
C LEU A 71 3.66 -6.70 7.43
N MET A 72 3.71 -5.72 6.54
CA MET A 72 4.95 -5.17 5.99
C MET A 72 5.20 -3.79 6.62
N THR A 73 6.35 -3.61 7.27
CA THR A 73 6.76 -2.31 7.83
C THR A 73 7.88 -1.70 6.99
N ILE A 74 7.78 -0.42 6.66
CA ILE A 74 8.79 0.36 5.94
C ILE A 74 9.22 1.53 6.83
N LEU A 75 10.50 1.61 7.16
CA LEU A 75 11.11 2.74 7.86
C LEU A 75 12.05 3.46 6.89
N ALA A 76 11.85 4.74 6.60
CA ALA A 76 12.65 5.45 5.60
C ALA A 76 12.81 6.95 5.89
N GLY A 77 13.75 7.61 5.21
CA GLY A 77 13.84 9.07 5.20
C GLY A 77 12.64 9.71 4.51
N SER A 78 12.21 9.12 3.40
CA SER A 78 10.99 9.48 2.68
C SER A 78 10.52 8.29 1.85
N VAL A 79 9.24 8.23 1.52
CA VAL A 79 8.70 7.21 0.61
C VAL A 79 8.00 7.90 -0.55
N ARG A 80 8.35 7.50 -1.76
CA ARG A 80 7.66 7.91 -2.99
C ARG A 80 7.22 6.69 -3.78
N VAL A 81 5.91 6.52 -3.89
CA VAL A 81 5.29 5.56 -4.81
C VAL A 81 4.94 6.34 -6.08
N GLU A 82 5.71 6.13 -7.14
CA GLU A 82 5.52 6.82 -8.42
C GLU A 82 4.21 6.37 -9.09
N SER A 83 3.80 7.12 -10.11
CA SER A 83 2.78 6.70 -11.07
C SER A 83 3.10 5.29 -11.62
N GLY A 84 2.20 4.32 -11.37
CA GLY A 84 2.37 2.91 -11.76
C GLY A 84 3.27 2.08 -10.85
N GLY A 85 3.76 2.63 -9.73
CA GLY A 85 4.39 1.87 -8.64
C GLY A 85 3.37 1.37 -7.63
N ALA A 86 3.70 0.33 -6.85
CA ALA A 86 2.72 -0.23 -5.91
C ALA A 86 3.30 -0.79 -4.60
N LEU A 87 2.54 -0.62 -3.51
CA LEU A 87 2.67 -1.36 -2.26
C LEU A 87 1.42 -2.23 -2.11
N LEU A 88 1.59 -3.56 -2.04
CA LEU A 88 0.49 -4.51 -2.17
C LEU A 88 0.43 -5.45 -0.97
N GLY A 89 -0.71 -5.45 -0.30
CA GLY A 89 -1.14 -6.45 0.68
C GLY A 89 -2.48 -7.09 0.31
N SER A 90 -3.00 -6.78 -0.88
CA SER A 90 -4.31 -7.23 -1.33
C SER A 90 -4.39 -8.75 -1.46
N SER A 91 -5.52 -9.34 -1.08
CA SER A 91 -5.74 -10.77 -1.13
C SER A 91 -7.12 -11.10 -1.74
N PRO A 92 -7.24 -12.03 -2.70
CA PRO A 92 -8.54 -12.54 -3.12
C PRO A 92 -9.10 -13.58 -2.14
N GLN A 93 -8.53 -13.69 -0.93
CA GLN A 93 -9.01 -14.55 0.13
C GLN A 93 -9.69 -13.71 1.21
N ALA A 94 -10.10 -14.38 2.30
CA ALA A 94 -10.84 -13.77 3.38
C ALA A 94 -10.09 -12.63 4.09
N THR A 95 -8.76 -12.56 4.04
CA THR A 95 -7.99 -11.58 4.84
C THR A 95 -6.82 -10.99 4.06
N GLY A 96 -6.73 -9.67 4.04
CA GLY A 96 -5.62 -8.89 3.46
C GLY A 96 -4.43 -8.79 4.41
N ALA A 97 -3.28 -8.38 3.89
CA ALA A 97 -2.10 -8.02 4.69
C ALA A 97 -2.12 -6.53 5.03
N SER A 98 -1.52 -6.13 6.13
CA SER A 98 -1.38 -4.72 6.50
C SER A 98 -0.05 -4.14 6.04
N ILE A 99 -0.03 -2.83 5.82
CA ILE A 99 1.16 -2.07 5.40
C ILE A 99 1.33 -0.89 6.34
N LYS A 100 2.52 -0.78 6.93
CA LYS A 100 2.91 0.35 7.76
C LYS A 100 4.12 1.06 7.16
N VAL A 101 4.00 2.36 6.97
CA VAL A 101 5.06 3.23 6.46
C VAL A 101 5.33 4.32 7.49
N MET A 102 6.58 4.42 7.94
CA MET A 102 7.01 5.44 8.89
C MET A 102 8.21 6.17 8.33
N THR A 103 8.11 7.50 8.23
CA THR A 103 9.16 8.32 7.62
C THR A 103 9.54 9.53 8.45
N SER A 104 10.83 9.90 8.43
CA SER A 104 11.32 11.14 9.03
C SER A 104 11.07 12.39 8.14
N GLY A 105 10.72 12.18 6.88
CA GLY A 105 10.36 13.20 5.91
C GLY A 105 8.98 12.94 5.32
N ASP A 106 8.84 13.12 4.01
CA ASP A 106 7.56 13.08 3.32
C ASP A 106 7.17 11.65 2.87
N ILE A 107 5.85 11.41 2.79
CA ILE A 107 5.26 10.29 2.05
C ILE A 107 4.51 10.85 0.85
N ARG A 108 4.78 10.29 -0.34
CA ARG A 108 4.13 10.68 -1.60
C ARG A 108 3.63 9.44 -2.34
N VAL A 109 2.35 9.40 -2.65
CA VAL A 109 1.76 8.44 -3.58
C VAL A 109 1.26 9.24 -4.77
N GLU A 110 1.90 9.07 -5.92
CA GLU A 110 1.71 9.95 -7.07
C GLU A 110 0.69 9.39 -8.06
N THR A 111 0.25 10.22 -8.99
CA THR A 111 -0.54 9.80 -10.15
C THR A 111 0.02 10.48 -11.40
N GLY A 112 -0.18 9.88 -12.57
CA GLY A 112 0.39 10.39 -13.80
C GLY A 112 0.11 9.51 -15.01
N ALA A 113 0.95 9.63 -16.05
CA ALA A 113 0.75 8.97 -17.33
C ALA A 113 0.75 7.43 -17.27
N ASN A 114 1.37 6.84 -16.24
CA ASN A 114 1.43 5.38 -16.04
C ASN A 114 0.34 4.89 -15.08
N GLY A 115 -0.69 5.70 -14.81
CA GLY A 115 -1.74 5.43 -13.84
C GLY A 115 -1.41 5.94 -12.44
N ALA A 116 -2.23 5.54 -11.46
CA ALA A 116 -1.99 5.85 -10.06
C ALA A 116 -0.81 5.03 -9.53
N GLY A 117 -0.01 5.61 -8.65
CA GLY A 117 0.70 4.87 -7.63
C GLY A 117 -0.32 4.30 -6.65
N THR A 118 -0.11 3.07 -6.20
CA THR A 118 -1.15 2.33 -5.48
C THR A 118 -0.63 1.81 -4.14
N ILE A 119 -1.42 1.98 -3.08
CA ILE A 119 -1.30 1.19 -1.84
C ILE A 119 -2.61 0.42 -1.68
N ASP A 120 -2.56 -0.90 -1.77
CA ASP A 120 -3.75 -1.74 -1.79
C ASP A 120 -3.61 -2.93 -0.84
N VAL A 121 -4.48 -2.99 0.15
CA VAL A 121 -4.62 -4.09 1.12
C VAL A 121 -6.05 -4.65 1.14
N SER A 122 -6.81 -4.45 0.06
CA SER A 122 -8.16 -4.98 -0.11
C SER A 122 -8.22 -6.50 0.06
N ALA A 123 -9.37 -6.99 0.52
CA ALA A 123 -9.61 -8.43 0.62
C ALA A 123 -11.07 -8.78 0.37
N ASP A 124 -11.40 -10.06 0.29
CA ASP A 124 -12.82 -10.43 0.14
C ASP A 124 -13.62 -10.05 1.40
N LEU A 125 -13.19 -10.50 2.58
CA LEU A 125 -13.97 -10.34 3.82
C LEU A 125 -13.37 -9.35 4.81
N ASN A 126 -12.06 -9.39 5.05
CA ASN A 126 -11.37 -8.60 6.07
C ASN A 126 -10.12 -7.97 5.44
N PRO A 127 -10.24 -6.81 4.79
CA PRO A 127 -9.10 -6.06 4.28
C PRO A 127 -8.09 -5.74 5.38
N GLY A 128 -6.86 -5.47 4.96
CA GLY A 128 -5.81 -5.05 5.88
C GLY A 128 -5.94 -3.59 6.32
N GLU A 129 -4.92 -3.16 7.04
CA GLU A 129 -4.75 -1.78 7.51
C GLU A 129 -3.61 -1.09 6.76
N ILE A 130 -3.78 0.19 6.44
CA ILE A 130 -2.73 1.06 5.92
C ILE A 130 -2.41 2.12 6.96
N ASP A 131 -1.21 2.08 7.52
CA ASP A 131 -0.67 3.10 8.41
C ASP A 131 0.39 3.94 7.68
N LEU A 132 0.14 5.23 7.49
CA LEU A 132 1.11 6.19 6.93
C LEU A 132 1.46 7.24 8.00
N LEU A 133 2.67 7.19 8.52
CA LEU A 133 3.20 8.17 9.47
C LEU A 133 4.38 8.93 8.86
N ALA A 134 4.25 10.25 8.74
CA ALA A 134 5.28 11.12 8.21
C ALA A 134 5.60 12.26 9.18
N HIS A 135 6.87 12.46 9.50
CA HIS A 135 7.33 13.68 10.18
C HIS A 135 7.41 14.88 9.21
N GLY A 136 7.21 14.65 7.91
CA GLY A 136 7.02 15.66 6.87
C GLY A 136 5.55 15.83 6.48
N ASN A 137 5.32 16.04 5.18
CA ASN A 137 3.99 16.09 4.57
C ASN A 137 3.58 14.69 4.08
N VAL A 138 2.27 14.47 3.96
CA VAL A 138 1.71 13.34 3.21
C VAL A 138 0.95 13.86 2.00
N VAL A 139 1.30 13.36 0.81
CA VAL A 139 0.62 13.69 -0.45
C VAL A 139 0.11 12.42 -1.11
N LEU A 140 -1.22 12.27 -1.20
CA LEU A 140 -1.91 11.10 -1.74
C LEU A 140 -2.66 11.50 -3.01
N ALA A 141 -1.94 11.51 -4.13
CA ALA A 141 -2.49 11.75 -5.47
C ALA A 141 -2.85 10.45 -6.20
N GLY A 142 -2.19 9.34 -5.85
CA GLY A 142 -2.55 8.00 -6.29
C GLY A 142 -3.71 7.39 -5.50
N SER A 143 -3.85 6.06 -5.55
CA SER A 143 -4.98 5.33 -4.97
C SER A 143 -4.60 4.62 -3.69
N ILE A 144 -5.43 4.75 -2.65
CA ILE A 144 -5.32 4.03 -1.39
C ILE A 144 -6.58 3.16 -1.24
N ASN A 145 -6.40 1.85 -1.08
CA ASN A 145 -7.52 0.91 -1.04
C ASN A 145 -7.38 -0.13 0.08
N THR A 146 -8.40 -0.19 0.93
CA THR A 146 -8.60 -1.16 2.01
C THR A 146 -10.03 -1.70 1.96
N SER A 147 -10.66 -1.74 0.79
CA SER A 147 -12.06 -2.12 0.66
C SER A 147 -12.28 -3.64 0.68
N ALA A 148 -13.44 -4.08 1.16
CA ALA A 148 -13.94 -5.43 0.95
C ALA A 148 -14.42 -5.62 -0.49
N ASN A 149 -14.14 -6.80 -1.05
CA ASN A 149 -14.59 -7.18 -2.40
C ASN A 149 -15.83 -8.09 -2.37
N ASN A 150 -16.30 -8.47 -1.18
CA ASN A 150 -17.44 -9.35 -0.98
C ASN A 150 -18.60 -8.63 -0.27
N ALA A 151 -19.83 -9.05 -0.56
CA ALA A 151 -21.02 -8.44 0.03
C ALA A 151 -21.11 -8.57 1.56
N GLN A 152 -20.48 -9.60 2.14
CA GLN A 152 -20.39 -9.82 3.58
C GLN A 152 -19.10 -9.29 4.22
N GLY A 153 -18.21 -8.67 3.43
CA GLY A 153 -16.93 -8.20 3.95
C GLY A 153 -17.04 -6.85 4.64
N ASP A 154 -16.28 -6.69 5.71
CA ASP A 154 -16.17 -5.44 6.46
C ASP A 154 -15.12 -4.53 5.80
N GLY A 155 -15.30 -3.22 5.93
CA GLY A 155 -14.32 -2.25 5.43
C GLY A 155 -13.01 -2.32 6.20
N GLY A 156 -11.90 -2.02 5.55
CA GLY A 156 -10.59 -1.96 6.18
C GLY A 156 -10.32 -0.65 6.91
N VAL A 157 -9.05 -0.44 7.27
CA VAL A 157 -8.62 0.72 8.06
C VAL A 157 -7.54 1.50 7.33
N VAL A 158 -7.69 2.83 7.27
CA VAL A 158 -6.66 3.75 6.77
C VAL A 158 -6.34 4.79 7.83
N ASN A 159 -5.10 4.78 8.32
CA ASN A 159 -4.57 5.80 9.20
C ASN A 159 -3.50 6.61 8.48
N VAL A 160 -3.71 7.92 8.38
CA VAL A 160 -2.74 8.85 7.81
C VAL A 160 -2.43 9.92 8.84
N SER A 161 -1.16 10.06 9.19
CA SER A 161 -0.68 11.08 10.12
C SER A 161 0.55 11.78 9.54
N ALA A 162 0.49 13.10 9.51
CA ALA A 162 1.60 13.96 9.10
C ALA A 162 1.86 15.02 10.17
N ASP A 163 3.12 15.25 10.55
CA ASP A 163 3.46 16.39 11.42
C ASP A 163 3.25 17.74 10.71
N ARG A 164 3.21 17.74 9.37
CA ARG A 164 2.94 18.91 8.54
C ARG A 164 1.58 18.79 7.85
N ASN A 165 1.51 19.04 6.54
CA ASN A 165 0.25 19.06 5.81
C ASN A 165 -0.08 17.67 5.25
N VAL A 166 -1.38 17.43 5.08
CA VAL A 166 -1.89 16.29 4.30
C VAL A 166 -2.66 16.83 3.09
N SER A 167 -2.37 16.30 1.90
CA SER A 167 -3.11 16.60 0.68
C SER A 167 -3.56 15.32 -0.01
N VAL A 168 -4.87 15.15 -0.13
CA VAL A 168 -5.54 14.00 -0.76
C VAL A 168 -6.17 14.47 -2.06
N THR A 169 -5.58 14.07 -3.17
CA THR A 169 -6.03 14.40 -4.55
C THR A 169 -6.38 13.15 -5.36
N GLY A 170 -6.07 11.95 -4.83
CA GLY A 170 -6.54 10.67 -5.32
C GLY A 170 -7.46 9.98 -4.28
N PRO A 171 -8.18 8.92 -4.68
CA PRO A 171 -9.21 8.31 -3.84
C PRO A 171 -8.61 7.54 -2.66
N ILE A 172 -9.31 7.62 -1.52
CA ILE A 172 -9.10 6.73 -0.36
C ILE A 172 -10.39 5.93 -0.18
N ALA A 173 -10.30 4.61 -0.26
CA ALA A 173 -11.44 3.72 -0.14
C ALA A 173 -11.20 2.64 0.92
N ALA A 174 -12.05 2.62 1.94
CA ALA A 174 -12.15 1.61 2.98
C ALA A 174 -13.58 1.02 3.01
N GLY A 175 -14.21 0.90 1.84
CA GLY A 175 -15.61 0.53 1.75
C GLY A 175 -15.86 -0.94 2.09
N ALA A 176 -17.06 -1.23 2.58
CA ALA A 176 -17.51 -2.58 2.92
C ALA A 176 -18.54 -3.10 1.90
N GLY A 177 -18.88 -4.38 2.05
CA GLY A 177 -20.04 -4.97 1.38
C GLY A 177 -21.36 -4.47 1.95
N LEU A 178 -22.46 -4.74 1.24
CA LEU A 178 -23.82 -4.34 1.65
C LEU A 178 -24.31 -4.96 2.97
N ALA A 179 -23.68 -6.05 3.41
CA ALA A 179 -23.97 -6.72 4.68
C ALA A 179 -22.80 -6.64 5.67
N GLY A 180 -21.76 -5.87 5.35
CA GLY A 180 -20.60 -5.63 6.21
C GLY A 180 -20.66 -4.28 6.91
N LEU A 181 -19.86 -4.16 7.97
CA LEU A 181 -19.60 -2.89 8.65
C LEU A 181 -18.73 -2.02 7.76
N GLY A 182 -19.06 -0.74 7.61
CA GLY A 182 -18.19 0.22 6.91
C GLY A 182 -16.80 0.28 7.53
N GLY A 183 -15.83 0.80 6.76
CA GLY A 183 -14.45 0.90 7.22
C GLY A 183 -14.21 2.10 8.14
N GLU A 184 -12.94 2.32 8.42
CA GLU A 184 -12.44 3.44 9.22
C GLU A 184 -11.35 4.18 8.44
N ILE A 185 -11.50 5.49 8.32
CA ILE A 185 -10.47 6.36 7.73
C ILE A 185 -10.19 7.50 8.69
N THR A 186 -8.96 7.55 9.21
CA THR A 186 -8.48 8.64 10.04
C THR A 186 -7.36 9.36 9.33
N VAL A 187 -7.53 10.67 9.11
CA VAL A 187 -6.51 11.54 8.50
C VAL A 187 -6.22 12.71 9.41
N ARG A 188 -5.00 12.76 9.94
CA ARG A 188 -4.51 13.82 10.83
C ARG A 188 -3.35 14.58 10.20
N ALA A 189 -3.50 15.90 10.10
CA ALA A 189 -2.46 16.83 9.72
C ALA A 189 -2.06 17.71 10.91
N GLY A 190 -0.76 17.84 11.19
CA GLY A 190 -0.25 18.84 12.12
C GLY A 190 -0.44 20.27 11.61
N GLY A 191 -0.48 20.46 10.29
CA GLY A 191 -0.79 21.71 9.60
C GLY A 191 -2.20 21.71 9.00
N THR A 192 -2.28 21.97 7.70
CA THR A 192 -3.53 21.96 6.92
C THR A 192 -3.86 20.59 6.35
N LEU A 193 -5.15 20.29 6.22
CA LEU A 193 -5.66 19.09 5.56
C LEU A 193 -6.52 19.49 4.36
N THR A 194 -6.17 19.01 3.18
CA THR A 194 -6.94 19.22 1.95
C THR A 194 -7.35 17.89 1.36
N THR A 195 -8.63 17.72 1.04
CA THR A 195 -9.14 16.60 0.26
C THR A 195 -9.86 17.15 -0.96
N SER A 196 -9.58 16.61 -2.14
CA SER A 196 -10.21 17.01 -3.42
C SER A 196 -10.63 15.81 -4.27
N ALA A 197 -10.47 14.61 -3.71
CA ALA A 197 -10.96 13.35 -4.23
C ALA A 197 -11.82 12.68 -3.17
N ILE A 198 -12.55 11.64 -3.60
CA ILE A 198 -13.48 10.90 -2.74
C ILE A 198 -12.70 10.21 -1.61
N VAL A 199 -13.17 10.41 -0.39
CA VAL A 199 -12.77 9.66 0.81
C VAL A 199 -13.98 8.88 1.27
N ARG A 200 -13.91 7.55 1.26
CA ARG A 200 -15.10 6.72 1.52
C ARG A 200 -14.81 5.51 2.40
N ALA A 201 -15.67 5.34 3.40
CA ALA A 201 -15.68 4.22 4.33
C ALA A 201 -17.08 3.60 4.44
N ASP A 202 -17.95 3.84 3.46
CA ASP A 202 -19.33 3.37 3.45
C ASP A 202 -19.46 1.84 3.46
N GLY A 203 -20.59 1.35 3.98
CA GLY A 203 -20.88 -0.07 4.13
C GLY A 203 -22.37 -0.33 4.35
N GLY A 204 -22.74 -1.56 4.65
CA GLY A 204 -24.12 -1.92 5.04
C GLY A 204 -24.60 -1.07 6.20
N ASP A 205 -23.82 -1.03 7.28
CA ASP A 205 -24.16 -0.31 8.52
C ASP A 205 -23.58 1.11 8.59
N GLY A 206 -22.85 1.54 7.55
CA GLY A 206 -22.06 2.77 7.55
C GLY A 206 -20.69 2.57 8.17
N GLY A 207 -19.83 3.56 8.02
CA GLY A 207 -18.44 3.52 8.53
C GLY A 207 -18.08 4.80 9.26
N ASP A 208 -16.77 5.04 9.39
CA ASP A 208 -16.24 6.23 10.05
C ASP A 208 -15.18 6.93 9.20
N VAL A 209 -15.25 8.26 9.17
CA VAL A 209 -14.23 9.10 8.56
C VAL A 209 -13.93 10.28 9.47
N GLU A 210 -12.74 10.27 10.08
CA GLU A 210 -12.22 11.33 10.92
C GLU A 210 -11.16 12.14 10.16
N LEU A 211 -11.38 13.45 10.06
CA LEU A 211 -10.46 14.39 9.44
C LEU A 211 -10.04 15.43 10.49
N ASP A 212 -8.75 15.49 10.78
CA ASP A 212 -8.13 16.33 11.80
C ASP A 212 -7.09 17.26 11.19
N ALA A 213 -7.17 18.55 11.52
CA ALA A 213 -6.10 19.52 11.29
C ALA A 213 -5.79 20.25 12.60
N LEU A 214 -4.57 20.09 13.11
CA LEU A 214 -4.18 20.60 14.43
C LEU A 214 -3.70 22.07 14.37
N GLY A 215 -3.16 22.49 13.23
CA GLY A 215 -2.50 23.79 13.07
C GLY A 215 -3.01 24.62 11.90
N GLY A 216 -4.05 24.17 11.20
CA GLY A 216 -4.60 24.84 10.03
C GLY A 216 -6.03 24.42 9.70
N ASP A 217 -6.49 24.77 8.50
CA ASP A 217 -7.85 24.47 8.05
C ASP A 217 -7.98 23.05 7.48
N ILE A 218 -9.20 22.51 7.58
CA ILE A 218 -9.66 21.37 6.78
C ILE A 218 -10.45 21.91 5.60
N THR A 219 -10.03 21.59 4.38
CA THR A 219 -10.77 21.90 3.15
C THR A 219 -11.12 20.61 2.43
N THR A 220 -12.42 20.37 2.22
CA THR A 220 -12.92 19.27 1.42
C THR A 220 -13.52 19.82 0.12
N GLY A 221 -13.10 19.27 -1.01
CA GLY A 221 -13.52 19.64 -2.37
C GLY A 221 -14.25 18.53 -3.10
N ALA A 222 -14.44 17.38 -2.45
CA ALA A 222 -15.14 16.20 -2.95
C ALA A 222 -15.86 15.49 -1.79
N ASP A 223 -16.57 14.41 -2.12
CA ASP A 223 -17.37 13.67 -1.14
C ASP A 223 -16.52 13.00 -0.07
N VAL A 224 -16.96 13.16 1.17
CA VAL A 224 -16.54 12.36 2.32
C VAL A 224 -17.74 11.50 2.69
N ASN A 225 -17.63 10.18 2.48
CA ASN A 225 -18.77 9.27 2.58
C ASN A 225 -18.56 8.17 3.62
N ALA A 226 -19.42 8.15 4.63
CA ALA A 226 -19.48 7.12 5.66
C ALA A 226 -20.89 6.48 5.74
N SER A 227 -21.70 6.59 4.68
CA SER A 227 -23.12 6.21 4.69
C SER A 227 -23.36 4.72 4.91
N ALA A 228 -24.45 4.41 5.59
CA ALA A 228 -25.08 3.09 5.57
C ALA A 228 -25.89 2.88 4.28
N GLY A 229 -25.90 1.65 3.76
CA GLY A 229 -26.63 1.26 2.54
C GLY A 229 -27.49 0.00 2.66
N GLY A 230 -27.47 -0.67 3.83
CA GLY A 230 -28.23 -1.89 4.13
C GLY A 230 -29.67 -1.68 4.58
#